data_AF-A0AAW9ECC9-F1
#
_entry.id   AF-A0AAW9ECC9-F1
#
_cell.length_a   1.000
_cell.length_b   1.000
_cell.length_c   1.000
_cell.angle_alpha   90.00
_cell.angle_beta   90.00
_cell.angle_gamma   90.00
#
_symmetry.space_group_name_H-M   'P 1'
#
loop_
_entity.id
_entity.type
_entity.pdbx_description
1 polymer ?
#
loop_
_entity_poly.entity_id
_entity_poly.type
_entity_poly.pdbx_seq_one_letter_code
_entity_poly.pdbx_strand_id
1 'polypeptide(L)' 'GLGVAMGNAPEEIKKVAKFITLSNKEHGVAVAINKFI' A
#
# COMPACT_ATOMS: atom_id res chain seq x y z
N GLY A 1 -2.99 -8.39 -11.54
CA GLY A 1 -3.32 -7.11 -10.87
C GLY A 1 -2.15 -6.66 -10.02
N LEU A 2 -1.98 -5.36 -9.80
CA LEU A 2 -0.95 -4.81 -8.90
C LEU A 2 -1.44 -4.91 -7.44
N GLY A 3 -0.77 -5.71 -6.62
CA GLY A 3 -1.07 -5.82 -5.19
C GLY A 3 -0.39 -4.72 -4.38
N VAL A 4 -1.17 -3.94 -3.63
CA VAL A 4 -0.68 -2.85 -2.78
C VAL A 4 -1.07 -3.12 -1.32
N ALA A 5 -0.10 -3.05 -0.41
CA ALA A 5 -0.33 -3.11 1.04
C ALA A 5 -0.13 -1.73 1.68
N MET A 6 -0.95 -1.41 2.69
CA MET A 6 -0.80 -0.18 3.46
C MET A 6 0.34 -0.29 4.48
N GLY A 7 0.91 0.85 4.90
CA GLY A 7 2.00 0.90 5.87
C GLY A 7 1.63 0.33 7.25
N ASN A 8 0.35 0.35 7.58
CA ASN A 8 -0.21 -0.26 8.79
C ASN A 8 -0.77 -1.68 8.58
N ALA A 9 -0.54 -2.30 7.41
CA ALA A 9 -0.98 -3.67 7.15
C ALA A 9 -0.14 -4.70 7.94
N PRO A 10 -0.71 -5.89 8.24
CA PRO A 10 0.04 -7.00 8.81
C PRO A 10 1.27 -7.38 7.97
N GLU A 11 2.33 -7.83 8.62
CA GLU A 11 3.59 -8.18 7.93
C GLU A 11 3.42 -9.25 6.86
N GLU A 12 2.53 -10.21 7.09
CA GLU A 12 2.21 -11.27 6.12
C GLU A 12 1.68 -10.68 4.80
N ILE A 13 0.86 -9.64 4.90
CA ILE A 13 0.30 -8.92 3.74
C ILE A 13 1.37 -8.07 3.05
N LYS A 14 2.25 -7.44 3.82
CA LYS A 14 3.38 -6.66 3.28
C LYS A 14 4.38 -7.52 2.52
N LYS A 15 4.62 -8.76 2.96
CA LYS A 15 5.55 -9.72 2.33
C LYS A 15 5.07 -10.20 0.96
N VAL A 16 3.75 -10.29 0.76
CA VAL A 16 3.16 -10.73 -0.52
C VAL A 16 2.77 -9.57 -1.44
N ALA A 17 2.76 -8.34 -0.94
CA ALA A 17 2.43 -7.15 -1.72
C ALA A 17 3.60 -6.70 -2.60
N LYS A 18 3.28 -6.22 -3.80
CA LYS A 18 4.26 -5.72 -4.77
C LYS A 18 4.65 -4.26 -4.50
N PHE A 19 3.82 -3.54 -3.76
CA PHE A 19 4.11 -2.19 -3.32
C PHE A 19 3.53 -1.98 -1.91
N ILE A 20 4.30 -1.33 -1.04
CA ILE A 20 3.84 -0.90 0.27
C ILE A 20 3.66 0.62 0.21
N THR A 21 2.44 1.07 0.45
CA THR A 21 2.09 2.50 0.50
C THR A 21 2.06 3.00 1.96
N LEU A 22 1.77 4.29 2.17
CA LEU A 22 1.65 4.88 3.51
C LEU A 22 0.52 4.22 4.32
N SER A 23 0.43 4.55 5.61
CA SER A 23 -0.69 4.08 6.42
C SER A 23 -2.02 4.69 5.94
N ASN A 24 -3.12 4.08 6.34
CA ASN A 24 -4.46 4.62 6.11
C ASN A 24 -4.64 6.01 6.74
N LYS A 25 -3.98 6.28 7.87
CA LYS A 25 -4.01 7.60 8.55
C LYS A 25 -3.27 8.69 7.76
N GLU A 26 -2.38 8.29 6.86
CA GLU A 26 -1.57 9.17 6.01
C GLU A 26 -2.04 9.15 4.55
N HIS A 27 -3.30 8.77 4.31
CA HIS A 27 -3.88 8.70 2.97
C HIS A 27 -3.12 7.78 2.00
N GLY A 28 -2.59 6.65 2.48
CA GLY A 28 -1.80 5.73 1.64
C GLY A 28 -2.50 5.23 0.37
N VAL A 29 -3.83 5.22 0.32
CA VAL A 29 -4.57 4.91 -0.92
C VAL A 29 -4.36 6.00 -1.97
N ALA A 30 -4.40 7.28 -1.60
CA ALA A 30 -4.17 8.39 -2.52
C ALA A 30 -2.74 8.40 -3.07
N VAL A 31 -1.76 8.04 -2.23
CA VAL A 31 -0.35 7.90 -2.66
C VAL A 31 -0.19 6.75 -3.65
N ALA A 32 -0.87 5.62 -3.41
CA ALA A 32 -0.84 4.51 -4.35
C ALA A 32 -1.46 4.92 -5.69
N ILE A 33 -2.61 5.60 -5.68
CA ILE A 33 -3.28 6.09 -6.89
C ILE A 33 -2.37 7.04 -7.69
N ASN A 34 -1.81 8.10 -7.06
CA ASN A 34 -0.92 9.06 -7.72
C ASN A 34 0.38 8.44 -8.27
N LYS A 35 0.78 7.27 -7.79
CA LYS A 35 2.02 6.62 -8.21
C LYS A 35 1.83 5.67 -9.39
N PHE A 36 0.62 5.18 -9.61
CA PHE A 36 0.33 4.14 -10.62
C PHE A 36 -0.69 4.58 -11.69
N ILE A 37 -1.24 5.78 -11.58
CA ILE A 37 -2.09 6.47 -12.58
C ILE A 37 -1.40 7.79 -12.91
#